data_AF-A0A7W0M8D8-F1
#
_entry.id   AF-A0A7W0M8D8-F1
#
_cell.length_a   1.000
_cell.length_b   1.000
_cell.length_c   1.000
_cell.angle_alpha   90.00
_cell.angle_beta   90.00
_cell.angle_gamma   90.00
#
_symmetry.space_group_name_H-M   'P 1'
#
loop_
_entity.id
_entity.type
_entity.pdbx_description
1 polymer ?
#
loop_
_entity_poly.entity_id
_entity_poly.type
_entity_poly.pdbx_seq_one_letter_code
_entity_poly.pdbx_strand_id
1 'polypeptide(L)'
;MTPTSQIALKVIVERAVRPVRATLERKKRMREELLAHVTEVLDEEVGKSADAQAAIAATARRLGNADEIAAELQRTVPAYDRFFFAMERITLARPEEGVVRRALRWAVFVATMNGLAASCVSMPVGLFSGKWIGLVPLTLVLATLVFGSAIMTFQFVLLGSLLRSVLFVPGHRSPLKVCLVSLGSLLLPILTVFLLYLGLTGDVTWSIAMLGRSVVVVPLIPLILFFVTWKFDEERKYLDEWASLPIE
;
A
#
# COMPACT_ATOMS: atom_id res chain seq x y z
N MET A 1 4.68 -25.87 21.30
CA MET A 1 3.50 -24.97 21.30
C MET A 1 2.46 -25.52 20.32
N THR A 2 1.22 -25.74 20.77
CA THR A 2 0.15 -26.29 19.90
C THR A 2 -0.42 -25.19 19.00
N PRO A 3 -0.94 -25.50 17.80
CA PRO A 3 -1.58 -24.50 16.93
C PRO A 3 -2.70 -23.71 17.62
N THR A 4 -3.45 -24.36 18.50
CA THR A 4 -4.52 -23.73 19.30
C THR A 4 -3.98 -22.71 20.29
N SER A 5 -2.87 -23.01 20.99
CA SER A 5 -2.21 -22.04 21.88
C SER A 5 -1.69 -20.82 21.11
N GLN A 6 -1.14 -21.03 19.90
CA GLN A 6 -0.66 -19.92 19.07
C GLN A 6 -1.77 -18.97 18.62
N ILE A 7 -2.93 -19.51 18.25
CA ILE A 7 -4.09 -18.69 17.89
C ILE A 7 -4.57 -17.89 19.11
N ALA A 8 -4.64 -18.51 20.29
CA ALA A 8 -5.05 -17.83 21.53
C ALA A 8 -4.12 -16.66 21.89
N LEU A 9 -2.79 -16.85 21.79
CA LEU A 9 -1.84 -15.76 22.02
C LEU A 9 -2.00 -14.62 21.00
N LYS A 10 -2.16 -14.95 19.71
CA LYS A 10 -2.40 -13.95 18.66
C LYS A 10 -3.68 -13.14 18.92
N VAL A 11 -4.74 -13.77 19.40
CA VAL A 11 -6.00 -13.08 19.78
C VAL A 11 -5.76 -12.07 20.90
N ILE A 12 -5.02 -12.45 21.94
CA ILE A 12 -4.66 -11.55 23.06
C ILE A 12 -3.87 -10.34 22.55
N VAL A 13 -2.84 -10.57 21.73
CA VAL A 13 -2.00 -9.51 21.15
C VAL A 13 -2.81 -8.59 20.23
N GLU A 14 -3.63 -9.15 19.34
CA GLU A 14 -4.41 -8.35 18.40
C GLU A 14 -5.48 -7.51 19.11
N ARG A 15 -6.06 -7.98 20.22
CA ARG A 15 -6.97 -7.16 21.05
C ARG A 15 -6.30 -5.86 21.52
N ALA A 16 -5.05 -5.93 21.95
CA ALA A 16 -4.28 -4.75 22.36
C ALA A 16 -3.82 -3.87 21.18
N VAL A 17 -3.38 -4.47 20.07
CA VAL A 17 -2.79 -3.72 18.94
C VAL A 17 -3.82 -3.17 17.96
N ARG A 18 -4.96 -3.85 17.76
CA ARG A 18 -6.01 -3.44 16.80
C ARG A 18 -6.50 -1.99 16.99
N PRO A 19 -6.79 -1.48 18.21
CA PRO A 19 -7.23 -0.09 18.39
C PRO A 19 -6.15 0.97 18.12
N VAL A 20 -4.87 0.61 18.08
CA VAL A 20 -3.75 1.55 17.91
C VAL A 20 -3.78 2.18 16.51
N ARG A 21 -3.78 3.52 16.45
CA ARG A 21 -3.72 4.35 15.25
C ARG A 21 -2.27 4.56 14.80
N ALA A 22 -1.68 3.48 14.31
CA ALA A 22 -0.33 3.44 13.77
C ALA A 22 -0.33 2.85 12.35
N THR A 23 0.72 3.11 11.59
CA THR A 23 0.90 2.53 10.25
C THR A 23 0.91 1.00 10.30
N LEU A 24 0.55 0.32 9.20
CA LEU A 24 0.54 -1.15 9.14
C LEU A 24 1.90 -1.76 9.50
N GLU A 25 3.00 -1.15 9.06
CA GLU A 25 4.35 -1.60 9.38
C GLU A 25 4.63 -1.51 10.89
N ARG A 26 4.26 -0.39 11.53
CA ARG A 26 4.44 -0.22 12.98
C ARG A 26 3.55 -1.19 13.77
N LYS A 27 2.29 -1.40 13.35
CA LYS A 27 1.41 -2.40 13.98
C LYS A 27 1.93 -3.82 13.80
N LYS A 28 2.57 -4.14 12.66
CA LYS A 28 3.26 -5.41 12.47
C LYS A 28 4.38 -5.61 13.49
N ARG A 29 5.27 -4.63 13.66
CA ARG A 29 6.35 -4.69 14.67
C ARG A 29 5.80 -4.82 16.09
N MET A 30 4.78 -4.03 16.44
CA MET A 30 4.12 -4.11 17.76
C MET A 30 3.53 -5.49 18.03
N ARG A 31 2.93 -6.14 17.03
CA ARG A 31 2.42 -7.53 17.16
C ARG A 31 3.54 -8.52 17.36
N GLU A 32 4.63 -8.41 16.59
CA GLU A 32 5.78 -9.30 16.68
C GLU A 32 6.45 -9.20 18.05
N GLU A 33 6.68 -7.96 18.54
CA GLU A 33 7.26 -7.68 19.85
C GLU A 33 6.36 -8.17 20.99
N LEU A 34 5.06 -7.83 20.98
CA LEU A 34 4.13 -8.30 22.01
C LEU A 34 3.91 -9.81 21.98
N LEU A 35 3.88 -10.43 20.80
CA LEU A 35 3.75 -11.88 20.67
C LEU A 35 4.99 -12.58 21.23
N ALA A 36 6.19 -12.04 21.03
CA ALA A 36 7.41 -12.57 21.64
C ALA A 36 7.32 -12.53 23.17
N HIS A 37 6.93 -11.39 23.75
CA HIS A 37 6.78 -11.25 25.21
C HIS A 37 5.69 -12.16 25.79
N VAL A 38 4.54 -12.26 25.13
CA VAL A 38 3.44 -13.12 25.59
C VAL A 38 3.82 -14.60 25.50
N THR A 39 4.63 -14.98 24.50
CA THR A 39 5.14 -16.36 24.36
C THR A 39 6.11 -16.69 25.49
N GLU A 40 7.02 -15.77 25.82
CA GLU A 40 7.96 -15.93 26.94
C GLU A 40 7.21 -16.11 28.28
N VAL A 41 6.19 -15.27 28.53
CA VAL A 41 5.34 -15.42 29.73
C VAL A 41 4.59 -16.75 29.73
N LEU A 42 4.09 -17.22 28.58
CA LEU A 42 3.43 -18.52 28.50
C LEU A 42 4.40 -19.65 28.86
N ASP A 43 5.64 -19.61 28.36
CA ASP A 43 6.64 -20.64 28.66
C ASP A 43 6.96 -20.69 30.16
N GLU A 44 6.99 -19.54 30.85
CA GLU A 44 7.10 -19.49 32.32
C GLU A 44 5.89 -20.11 33.03
N GLU A 45 4.67 -19.84 32.54
CA GLU A 45 3.43 -20.33 33.16
C GLU A 45 3.18 -21.82 32.88
N VAL A 46 3.62 -22.35 31.73
CA VAL A 46 3.60 -23.79 31.42
C VAL A 46 4.53 -24.57 32.36
N GLY A 47 5.64 -23.96 32.80
CA GLY A 47 6.49 -24.54 33.84
C GLY A 47 5.80 -24.65 35.21
N LYS A 48 4.77 -23.84 35.47
CA LYS A 48 4.05 -23.76 36.75
C LYS A 48 2.71 -24.53 36.75
N SER A 49 2.10 -24.73 35.58
CA SER A 49 0.79 -25.35 35.42
C SER A 49 0.85 -26.55 34.47
N ALA A 50 0.30 -27.69 34.89
CA ALA A 50 0.19 -28.87 34.03
C ALA A 50 -0.85 -28.72 32.90
N ASP A 51 -1.78 -27.76 33.03
CA ASP A 51 -2.80 -27.48 32.02
C ASP A 51 -2.43 -26.27 31.17
N ALA A 52 -2.36 -26.48 29.85
CA ALA A 52 -2.07 -25.46 28.85
C ALA A 52 -3.14 -24.37 28.81
N GLN A 53 -4.42 -24.68 29.04
CA GLN A 53 -5.48 -23.67 29.05
C GLN A 53 -5.37 -22.76 30.27
N ALA A 54 -5.11 -23.35 31.44
CA ALA A 54 -4.81 -22.58 32.64
C ALA A 54 -3.57 -21.68 32.47
N ALA A 55 -2.52 -22.15 31.79
CA ALA A 55 -1.32 -21.34 31.49
C ALA A 55 -1.63 -20.15 30.57
N ILE A 56 -2.46 -20.35 29.53
CA ILE A 56 -2.91 -19.26 28.64
C ILE A 56 -3.75 -18.24 29.43
N ALA A 57 -4.67 -18.69 30.29
CA ALA A 57 -5.47 -17.79 31.12
C ALA A 57 -4.63 -17.03 32.16
N ALA A 58 -3.59 -17.66 32.73
CA ALA A 58 -2.62 -17.00 33.60
C ALA A 58 -1.80 -15.95 32.83
N THR A 59 -1.34 -16.29 31.63
CA THR A 59 -0.61 -15.38 30.73
C THR A 59 -1.46 -14.15 30.39
N ALA A 60 -2.72 -14.34 30.01
CA ALA A 60 -3.65 -13.25 29.72
C ALA A 60 -3.85 -12.32 30.93
N ARG A 61 -4.01 -12.89 32.14
CA ARG A 61 -4.13 -12.11 33.38
C ARG A 61 -2.87 -11.32 33.71
N ARG A 62 -1.68 -11.90 33.48
CA ARG A 62 -0.39 -11.25 33.74
C ARG A 62 -0.08 -10.14 32.74
N LEU A 63 -0.51 -10.31 31.48
CA LEU A 63 -0.39 -9.25 30.47
C LEU A 63 -1.24 -8.02 30.85
N GLY A 64 -2.40 -8.23 31.48
CA GLY A 64 -3.25 -7.17 32.00
C GLY A 64 -4.41 -6.79 31.07
N ASN A 65 -4.98 -5.60 31.27
CA ASN A 65 -6.10 -5.12 30.48
C ASN A 65 -5.63 -4.68 29.07
N ALA A 66 -6.21 -5.26 28.03
CA ALA A 66 -5.87 -4.95 26.64
C ALA A 66 -6.05 -3.46 26.29
N ASP A 67 -7.04 -2.78 26.89
CA ASP A 67 -7.29 -1.35 26.66
C ASP A 67 -6.19 -0.46 27.26
N GLU A 68 -5.62 -0.87 28.40
CA GLU A 68 -4.52 -0.15 29.04
C GLU A 68 -3.25 -0.28 28.19
N ILE A 69 -2.95 -1.50 27.71
CA ILE A 69 -1.82 -1.76 26.80
C ILE A 69 -2.00 -1.00 25.50
N ALA A 70 -3.21 -0.98 24.93
CA ALA A 70 -3.52 -0.19 23.74
C ALA A 70 -3.24 1.30 23.95
N ALA A 71 -3.62 1.85 25.11
CA ALA A 71 -3.35 3.24 25.45
C ALA A 71 -1.85 3.52 25.59
N GLU A 72 -1.09 2.61 26.20
CA GLU A 72 0.37 2.71 26.30
C GLU A 72 1.05 2.63 24.93
N LEU A 73 0.69 1.65 24.09
CA LEU A 73 1.16 1.56 22.71
C LEU A 73 0.82 2.82 21.92
N GLN A 74 -0.39 3.36 22.08
CA GLN A 74 -0.79 4.58 21.38
C GLN A 74 0.05 5.80 21.78
N ARG A 75 0.54 5.86 23.03
CA ARG A 75 1.46 6.91 23.51
C ARG A 75 2.84 6.80 22.88
N THR A 76 3.30 5.60 22.52
CA THR A 76 4.58 5.40 21.83
C THR A 76 4.53 5.72 20.33
N VAL A 77 3.33 5.90 19.76
CA VAL A 77 3.16 6.26 18.33
C VAL A 77 3.50 7.74 18.09
N PRO A 78 4.54 8.04 17.30
CA PRO A 78 4.91 9.41 16.95
C PRO A 78 3.79 10.14 16.18
N ALA A 79 3.71 11.46 16.31
CA ALA A 79 2.69 12.26 15.63
C ALA A 79 2.73 12.13 14.10
N TYR A 80 3.92 12.05 13.50
CA TYR A 80 4.07 11.86 12.05
C TYR A 80 3.50 10.51 11.59
N ASP A 81 3.62 9.46 12.41
CA ASP A 81 3.07 8.13 12.08
C ASP A 81 1.54 8.14 12.09
N ARG A 82 0.92 8.97 12.94
CA ARG A 82 -0.54 9.19 12.93
C ARG A 82 -1.00 9.88 11.65
N PHE A 83 -0.20 10.82 11.13
CA PHE A 83 -0.46 11.43 9.83
C PHE A 83 -0.37 10.38 8.71
N PHE A 84 0.70 9.58 8.68
CA PHE A 84 0.83 8.49 7.71
C PHE A 84 -0.27 7.44 7.84
N PHE A 85 -0.74 7.13 9.05
CA PHE A 85 -1.90 6.27 9.25
C PHE A 85 -3.18 6.86 8.63
N ALA A 86 -3.41 8.17 8.74
CA ALA A 86 -4.54 8.81 8.08
C ALA A 86 -4.43 8.72 6.55
N MET A 87 -3.23 8.92 6.02
CA MET A 87 -2.94 8.77 4.59
C MET A 87 -3.13 7.32 4.12
N GLU A 88 -2.61 6.37 4.89
CA GLU A 88 -2.75 4.94 4.66
C GLU A 88 -4.22 4.54 4.69
N ARG A 89 -5.05 5.07 5.60
CA ARG A 89 -6.49 4.80 5.62
C ARG A 89 -7.20 5.29 4.34
N ILE A 90 -6.76 6.40 3.76
CA ILE A 90 -7.30 6.92 2.49
C ILE A 90 -6.88 6.03 1.32
N THR A 91 -5.75 5.35 1.40
CA THR A 91 -5.18 4.55 0.32
C THR A 91 -5.44 3.04 0.44
N LEU A 92 -5.72 2.55 1.65
CA LEU A 92 -5.99 1.15 1.94
C LEU A 92 -7.23 0.67 1.18
N ALA A 93 -7.08 -0.48 0.53
CA ALA A 93 -8.15 -1.14 -0.19
C ALA A 93 -9.28 -1.55 0.76
N ARG A 94 -10.53 -1.17 0.44
CA ARG A 94 -11.68 -1.76 1.14
C ARG A 94 -11.93 -3.15 0.56
N PRO A 95 -12.32 -4.15 1.37
CA PRO A 95 -12.54 -5.52 0.90
C PRO A 95 -13.55 -5.60 -0.27
N GLU A 96 -14.57 -4.76 -0.24
CA GLU A 96 -15.67 -4.70 -1.22
C GLU A 96 -15.37 -3.81 -2.44
N GLU A 97 -14.22 -3.13 -2.47
CA GLU A 97 -13.91 -2.17 -3.52
C GLU A 97 -13.43 -2.87 -4.80
N GLY A 98 -14.16 -2.67 -5.89
CA GLY A 98 -13.77 -3.13 -7.22
C GLY A 98 -12.42 -2.55 -7.67
N VAL A 99 -11.69 -3.34 -8.46
CA VAL A 99 -10.31 -3.04 -8.89
C VAL A 99 -10.17 -1.68 -9.59
N VAL A 100 -11.14 -1.33 -10.45
CA VAL A 100 -11.15 -0.03 -11.17
C VAL A 100 -11.36 1.14 -10.21
N ARG A 101 -12.28 1.02 -9.25
CA ARG A 101 -12.55 2.08 -8.26
C ARG A 101 -11.32 2.33 -7.40
N ARG A 102 -10.62 1.27 -7.01
CA ARG A 102 -9.34 1.37 -6.28
C ARG A 102 -8.28 2.11 -7.09
N ALA A 103 -8.06 1.71 -8.35
CA ALA A 103 -7.11 2.37 -9.24
C ALA A 103 -7.44 3.86 -9.44
N LEU A 104 -8.73 4.19 -9.61
CA LEU A 104 -9.20 5.56 -9.74
C LEU A 104 -8.95 6.39 -8.47
N ARG A 105 -9.24 5.84 -7.28
CA ARG A 105 -8.99 6.53 -6.00
C ARG A 105 -7.52 6.87 -5.84
N TRP A 106 -6.61 5.95 -6.17
CA TRP A 106 -5.17 6.20 -6.15
C TRP A 106 -4.75 7.26 -7.17
N ALA A 107 -5.28 7.21 -8.38
CA ALA A 107 -4.98 8.20 -9.42
C ALA A 107 -5.42 9.61 -9.01
N VAL A 108 -6.64 9.75 -8.46
CA VAL A 108 -7.16 11.02 -7.94
C VAL A 108 -6.30 11.52 -6.77
N PHE A 109 -5.93 10.63 -5.86
CA PHE A 109 -5.07 10.98 -4.74
C PHE A 109 -3.70 11.51 -5.21
N VAL A 110 -3.03 10.81 -6.15
CA VAL A 110 -1.76 11.24 -6.73
C VAL A 110 -1.91 12.56 -7.50
N ALA A 111 -2.95 12.69 -8.32
CA ALA A 111 -3.25 13.94 -9.03
C ALA A 111 -3.42 15.12 -8.06
N THR A 112 -4.11 14.90 -6.94
CA THR A 112 -4.34 15.93 -5.92
C THR A 112 -3.03 16.34 -5.26
N MET A 113 -2.21 15.37 -4.84
CA MET A 113 -0.91 15.66 -4.23
C MET A 113 0.04 16.40 -5.20
N ASN A 114 0.12 15.93 -6.45
CA ASN A 114 0.96 16.56 -7.47
C ASN A 114 0.43 17.94 -7.86
N GLY A 115 -0.88 18.13 -7.92
CA GLY A 115 -1.52 19.42 -8.18
C GLY A 115 -1.24 20.44 -7.07
N LEU A 116 -1.31 20.01 -5.80
CA LEU A 116 -0.93 20.85 -4.66
C LEU A 116 0.56 21.23 -4.73
N ALA A 117 1.44 20.28 -5.01
CA ALA A 117 2.88 20.54 -5.17
C ALA A 117 3.16 21.51 -6.34
N ALA A 118 2.54 21.30 -7.49
CA ALA A 118 2.64 22.18 -8.66
C ALA A 118 2.13 23.60 -8.35
N SER A 119 1.07 23.71 -7.54
CA SER A 119 0.53 24.99 -7.09
C SER A 119 1.51 25.72 -6.16
N CYS A 120 2.11 25.00 -5.19
CA CYS A 120 3.14 25.55 -4.32
C CYS A 120 4.37 26.06 -5.07
N VAL A 121 4.72 25.45 -6.20
CA VAL A 121 5.85 25.89 -7.05
C VAL A 121 5.47 27.04 -7.96
N SER A 122 4.30 27.00 -8.60
CA SER A 122 3.89 28.01 -9.58
C SER A 122 3.42 29.33 -8.95
N MET A 123 2.82 29.28 -7.75
CA MET A 123 2.28 30.47 -7.08
C MET A 123 3.37 31.51 -6.75
N PRO A 124 4.53 31.16 -6.16
CA PRO A 124 5.63 32.12 -5.96
C PRO A 124 6.13 32.72 -7.27
N VAL A 125 6.26 31.91 -8.34
CA VAL A 125 6.74 32.40 -9.63
C VAL A 125 5.78 33.46 -10.21
N GLY A 126 4.46 33.25 -10.10
CA GLY A 126 3.47 34.23 -10.52
C GLY A 126 3.52 35.52 -9.69
N LEU A 127 3.66 35.40 -8.38
CA LEU A 127 3.74 36.54 -7.46
C LEU A 127 5.01 37.38 -7.66
N PHE A 128 6.17 36.75 -7.81
CA PHE A 128 7.46 37.45 -7.92
C PHE A 128 7.75 37.99 -9.32
N SER A 129 7.30 37.31 -10.38
CA SER A 129 7.58 37.75 -11.76
C SER A 129 6.65 38.85 -12.26
N GLY A 130 5.47 39.02 -11.63
CA GLY A 130 4.42 39.94 -12.07
C GLY A 130 3.85 39.63 -13.46
N LYS A 131 4.22 38.50 -14.08
CA LYS A 131 3.90 38.14 -15.47
C LYS A 131 3.20 36.78 -15.55
N TRP A 132 1.90 36.76 -15.28
CA TRP A 132 1.08 35.54 -15.41
C TRP A 132 1.04 34.97 -16.83
N ILE A 133 1.12 35.82 -17.87
CA ILE A 133 1.06 35.41 -19.28
C ILE A 133 2.29 34.58 -19.70
N GLY A 134 3.45 34.80 -19.07
CA GLY A 134 4.67 34.02 -19.35
C GLY A 134 4.65 32.60 -18.77
N LEU A 135 3.67 32.26 -17.94
CA LEU A 135 3.59 30.97 -17.25
C LEU A 135 2.87 29.89 -18.03
N VAL A 136 2.28 30.18 -19.19
CA VAL A 136 1.53 29.19 -20.00
C VAL A 136 2.36 27.93 -20.30
N PRO A 137 3.64 28.02 -20.73
CA PRO A 137 4.45 26.81 -20.94
C PRO A 137 4.69 26.03 -19.65
N LEU A 138 4.92 26.73 -18.53
CA LEU A 138 5.15 26.10 -17.23
C LEU A 138 3.88 25.40 -16.72
N THR A 139 2.71 26.03 -16.84
CA THR A 139 1.44 25.43 -16.41
C THR A 139 1.08 24.22 -17.25
N LEU A 140 1.35 24.23 -18.56
CA LEU A 140 1.19 23.06 -19.42
C LEU A 140 2.11 21.91 -19.02
N VAL A 141 3.40 22.18 -18.76
CA VAL A 141 4.34 21.15 -18.30
C VAL A 141 3.89 20.58 -16.95
N LEU A 142 3.53 21.42 -15.99
CA LEU A 142 3.04 20.98 -14.68
C LEU A 142 1.73 20.18 -14.80
N ALA A 143 0.79 20.62 -15.63
CA ALA A 143 -0.45 19.89 -15.88
C ALA A 143 -0.16 18.52 -16.49
N THR A 144 0.72 18.43 -17.49
CA THR A 144 1.10 17.15 -18.08
C THR A 144 1.76 16.22 -17.05
N LEU A 145 2.61 16.74 -16.17
CA LEU A 145 3.19 15.94 -15.09
C LEU A 145 2.12 15.44 -14.12
N VAL A 146 1.16 16.28 -13.72
CA VAL A 146 0.06 15.92 -12.82
C VAL A 146 -0.83 14.85 -13.45
N PHE A 147 -1.33 15.06 -14.67
CA PHE A 147 -2.22 14.12 -15.35
C PHE A 147 -1.49 12.85 -15.79
N GLY A 148 -0.27 12.97 -16.32
CA GLY A 148 0.54 11.83 -16.74
C GLY A 148 0.86 10.90 -15.57
N SER A 149 1.30 11.43 -14.44
CA SER A 149 1.55 10.63 -13.23
C SER A 149 0.29 9.97 -12.68
N ALA A 150 -0.86 10.65 -12.74
CA ALA A 150 -2.15 10.08 -12.33
C ALA A 150 -2.59 8.92 -13.23
N ILE A 151 -2.47 9.06 -14.56
CA ILE A 151 -2.78 8.00 -15.53
C ILE A 151 -1.85 6.80 -15.32
N MET A 152 -0.54 7.04 -15.15
CA MET A 152 0.42 5.98 -14.87
C MET A 152 0.11 5.25 -13.57
N THR A 153 -0.26 5.98 -12.51
CA THR A 153 -0.68 5.40 -11.24
C THR A 153 -1.94 4.53 -11.42
N PHE A 154 -2.93 5.04 -12.15
CA PHE A 154 -4.14 4.28 -12.48
C PHE A 154 -3.79 2.95 -13.16
N GLN A 155 -2.99 2.99 -14.22
CA GLN A 155 -2.56 1.81 -14.96
C GLN A 155 -1.80 0.84 -14.09
N PHE A 156 -0.84 1.33 -13.30
CA PHE A 156 -0.02 0.51 -12.42
C PHE A 156 -0.86 -0.22 -11.36
N VAL A 157 -1.77 0.49 -10.69
CA VAL A 157 -2.65 -0.10 -9.67
C VAL A 157 -3.65 -1.07 -10.29
N LEU A 158 -4.21 -0.74 -11.46
CA LEU A 158 -5.13 -1.61 -12.20
C LEU A 158 -4.45 -2.91 -12.61
N LEU A 159 -3.34 -2.79 -13.34
CA LEU A 159 -2.58 -3.94 -13.85
C LEU A 159 -1.99 -4.77 -12.72
N GLY A 160 -1.47 -4.14 -11.67
CA GLY A 160 -0.97 -4.86 -10.49
C GLY A 160 -2.07 -5.64 -9.79
N SER A 161 -3.26 -5.05 -9.63
CA SER A 161 -4.41 -5.74 -9.03
C SER A 161 -4.93 -6.90 -9.89
N LEU A 162 -4.93 -6.75 -11.22
CA LEU A 162 -5.29 -7.82 -12.15
C LEU A 162 -4.24 -8.93 -12.17
N LEU A 163 -2.96 -8.57 -12.20
CA LEU A 163 -1.85 -9.53 -12.17
C LEU A 163 -1.93 -10.36 -10.89
N ARG A 164 -2.19 -9.69 -9.75
CA ARG A 164 -2.39 -10.37 -8.48
C ARG A 164 -3.56 -11.35 -8.50
N SER A 165 -4.71 -10.94 -9.02
CA SER A 165 -5.91 -11.80 -9.06
C SER A 165 -5.69 -13.04 -9.93
N VAL A 166 -4.92 -12.91 -11.01
CA VAL A 166 -4.63 -14.04 -11.90
C VAL A 166 -3.53 -14.96 -11.33
N LEU A 167 -2.52 -14.43 -10.64
CA LEU A 167 -1.40 -15.22 -10.13
C LEU A 167 -1.70 -15.89 -8.77
N PHE A 168 -2.19 -15.12 -7.80
CA PHE A 168 -2.18 -15.54 -6.40
C PHE A 168 -3.53 -16.05 -5.90
N VAL A 169 -4.65 -15.66 -6.51
CA VAL A 169 -6.00 -16.08 -6.06
C VAL A 169 -6.34 -17.47 -6.62
N PRO A 170 -6.60 -18.48 -5.77
CA PRO A 170 -7.04 -19.80 -6.22
C PRO A 170 -8.31 -19.70 -7.07
N GLY A 171 -8.40 -20.53 -8.12
CA GLY A 171 -9.58 -20.58 -9.02
C GLY A 171 -9.60 -19.56 -10.17
N HIS A 172 -8.73 -18.55 -10.17
CA HIS A 172 -8.66 -17.53 -11.24
C HIS A 172 -7.45 -17.67 -12.18
N ARG A 173 -6.61 -18.68 -11.96
CA ARG A 173 -5.38 -18.93 -12.72
C ARG A 173 -5.72 -19.37 -14.14
N SER A 174 -5.46 -18.50 -15.11
CA SER A 174 -5.58 -18.81 -16.53
C SER A 174 -4.33 -18.27 -17.24
N PRO A 175 -3.57 -19.11 -17.97
CA PRO A 175 -2.35 -18.68 -18.64
C PRO A 175 -2.63 -17.59 -19.69
N LEU A 176 -3.78 -17.66 -20.35
CA LEU A 176 -4.23 -16.64 -21.30
C LEU A 176 -4.44 -15.28 -20.61
N LYS A 177 -5.05 -15.25 -19.42
CA LYS A 177 -5.21 -14.00 -18.65
C LYS A 177 -3.85 -13.44 -18.21
N VAL A 178 -2.91 -14.29 -17.80
CA VAL A 178 -1.54 -13.84 -17.44
C VAL A 178 -0.87 -13.20 -18.65
N CYS A 179 -0.95 -13.85 -19.81
CA CYS A 179 -0.39 -13.32 -21.05
C CYS A 179 -1.03 -11.97 -21.44
N LEU A 180 -2.36 -11.87 -21.40
CA LEU A 180 -3.07 -10.63 -21.71
C LEU A 180 -2.73 -9.50 -20.74
N VAL A 181 -2.69 -9.76 -19.43
CA VAL A 181 -2.32 -8.74 -18.43
C VAL A 181 -0.86 -8.32 -18.58
N SER A 182 0.04 -9.25 -18.90
CA SER A 182 1.46 -8.96 -19.15
C SER A 182 1.67 -8.16 -20.44
N LEU A 183 0.91 -8.46 -21.48
CA LEU A 183 0.92 -7.68 -22.71
C LEU A 183 0.35 -6.28 -22.47
N GLY A 184 -0.75 -6.19 -21.72
CA GLY A 184 -1.35 -4.92 -21.31
C GLY A 184 -0.39 -4.05 -20.47
N SER A 185 0.40 -4.66 -19.60
CA SER A 185 1.40 -3.93 -18.79
C SER A 185 2.61 -3.44 -19.57
N LEU A 186 2.87 -4.00 -20.74
CA LEU A 186 3.82 -3.44 -21.70
C LEU A 186 3.20 -2.33 -22.53
N LEU A 187 2.04 -2.57 -23.14
CA LEU A 187 1.46 -1.66 -24.14
C LEU A 187 0.89 -0.37 -23.54
N LEU A 188 0.21 -0.45 -22.39
CA LEU A 188 -0.48 0.72 -21.82
C LEU A 188 0.49 1.84 -21.39
N PRO A 189 1.60 1.55 -20.67
CA PRO A 189 2.58 2.59 -20.33
C PRO A 189 3.26 3.18 -21.56
N ILE A 190 3.61 2.36 -22.58
CA ILE A 190 4.18 2.85 -23.84
C ILE A 190 3.23 3.86 -24.49
N LEU A 191 1.96 3.50 -24.61
CA LEU A 191 0.95 4.36 -25.21
C LEU A 191 0.79 5.66 -24.42
N THR A 192 0.78 5.59 -23.08
CA THR A 192 0.68 6.80 -22.26
C THR A 192 1.90 7.69 -22.37
N VAL A 193 3.12 7.14 -22.34
CA VAL A 193 4.35 7.91 -22.57
C VAL A 193 4.31 8.59 -23.94
N PHE A 194 3.91 7.87 -24.99
CA PHE A 194 3.76 8.42 -26.33
C PHE A 194 2.78 9.59 -26.36
N LEU A 195 1.57 9.41 -25.82
CA LEU A 195 0.53 10.44 -25.81
C LEU A 195 0.94 11.67 -25.00
N LEU A 196 1.68 11.49 -23.90
CA LEU A 196 2.21 12.60 -23.10
C LEU A 196 3.26 13.39 -23.90
N TYR A 197 4.20 12.73 -24.57
CA TYR A 197 5.18 13.41 -25.41
C TYR A 197 4.54 14.11 -26.61
N LEU A 198 3.56 13.46 -27.24
CA LEU A 198 2.82 14.04 -28.36
C LEU A 198 2.05 15.29 -27.91
N GLY A 199 1.40 15.24 -26.75
CA GLY A 199 0.69 16.40 -26.18
C GLY A 199 1.62 17.56 -25.79
N LEU A 200 2.85 17.26 -25.34
CA LEU A 200 3.83 18.29 -24.97
C LEU A 200 4.52 18.95 -26.16
N THR A 201 4.84 18.16 -27.19
CA THR A 201 5.69 18.62 -28.30
C THR A 201 4.91 18.94 -29.55
N GLY A 202 3.73 18.33 -29.74
CA GLY A 202 3.01 18.34 -31.01
C GLY A 202 3.71 17.61 -32.15
N ASP A 203 4.87 16.98 -31.91
CA ASP A 203 5.70 16.34 -32.93
C ASP A 203 5.69 14.82 -32.77
N VAL A 204 5.09 14.16 -33.76
CA VAL A 204 4.99 12.69 -33.83
C VAL A 204 6.38 12.06 -34.00
N THR A 205 7.27 12.68 -34.77
CA THR A 205 8.62 12.15 -35.06
C THR A 205 9.46 12.12 -33.79
N TRP A 206 9.43 13.22 -33.03
CA TRP A 206 10.11 13.31 -31.74
C TRP A 206 9.54 12.32 -30.73
N SER A 207 8.22 12.18 -30.69
CA SER A 207 7.54 11.23 -29.79
C SER A 207 7.93 9.77 -30.09
N ILE A 208 8.04 9.39 -31.36
CA ILE A 208 8.53 8.06 -31.77
C ILE A 208 10.01 7.88 -31.39
N ALA A 209 10.85 8.88 -31.61
CA ALA A 209 12.26 8.81 -31.24
C ALA A 209 12.45 8.59 -29.72
N MET A 210 11.62 9.24 -28.90
CA MET A 210 11.62 9.06 -27.44
C MET A 210 11.09 7.69 -27.02
N LEU A 211 10.10 7.14 -27.72
CA LEU A 211 9.69 5.76 -27.52
C LEU A 211 10.83 4.79 -27.76
N GLY A 212 11.60 4.97 -28.83
CA GLY A 212 12.78 4.15 -29.14
C GLY A 212 13.78 4.10 -27.98
N ARG A 213 13.99 5.23 -27.29
CA ARG A 213 14.85 5.29 -26.08
C ARG A 213 14.22 4.59 -24.88
N SER A 214 12.90 4.59 -24.79
CA SER A 214 12.15 3.96 -23.70
C SER A 214 12.09 2.43 -23.82
N VAL A 215 12.43 1.86 -24.99
CA VAL A 215 12.44 0.41 -25.25
C VAL A 215 13.32 -0.37 -24.25
N VAL A 216 14.36 0.25 -23.67
CA VAL A 216 15.21 -0.41 -22.67
C VAL A 216 14.49 -0.55 -21.32
N VAL A 217 13.67 0.43 -20.95
CA VAL A 217 13.01 0.50 -19.64
C VAL A 217 11.68 -0.26 -19.63
N VAL A 218 10.96 -0.22 -20.76
CA VAL A 218 9.61 -0.81 -20.89
C VAL A 218 9.54 -2.30 -20.52
N PRO A 219 10.48 -3.18 -20.95
CA PRO A 219 10.48 -4.58 -20.56
C PRO A 219 10.69 -4.83 -19.06
N LEU A 220 11.20 -3.84 -18.31
CA LEU A 220 11.34 -3.94 -16.85
C LEU A 220 10.00 -3.72 -16.14
N ILE A 221 9.01 -3.08 -16.77
CA ILE A 221 7.74 -2.73 -16.14
C ILE A 221 6.98 -3.98 -15.66
N PRO A 222 6.79 -5.05 -16.46
CA PRO A 222 6.13 -6.27 -15.97
C PRO A 222 6.88 -6.94 -14.82
N LEU A 223 8.22 -6.90 -14.83
CA LEU A 223 9.05 -7.44 -13.74
C LEU A 223 8.84 -6.64 -12.46
N ILE A 224 8.89 -5.31 -12.54
CA ILE A 224 8.62 -4.41 -11.40
C ILE A 224 7.20 -4.66 -10.87
N LEU A 225 6.20 -4.74 -11.74
CA LEU A 225 4.82 -5.07 -11.34
C LEU A 225 4.73 -6.43 -10.66
N PHE A 226 5.42 -7.45 -11.17
CA PHE A 226 5.47 -8.76 -10.56
C PHE A 226 6.04 -8.70 -9.13
N PHE A 227 7.21 -8.08 -8.95
CA PHE A 227 7.83 -7.95 -7.62
C PHE A 227 6.96 -7.14 -6.64
N VAL A 228 6.40 -6.03 -7.10
CA VAL A 228 5.54 -5.18 -6.29
C VAL A 228 4.26 -5.93 -5.89
N THR A 229 3.63 -6.64 -6.82
CA THR A 229 2.41 -7.43 -6.53
C THR A 229 2.67 -8.61 -5.63
N TRP A 230 3.82 -9.28 -5.78
CA TRP A 230 4.25 -10.36 -4.89
C TRP A 230 4.44 -9.84 -3.46
N LYS A 231 5.19 -8.75 -3.28
CA LYS A 231 5.37 -8.13 -1.95
C LYS A 231 4.03 -7.72 -1.32
N PHE A 232 3.15 -7.08 -2.08
CA PHE A 232 1.80 -6.72 -1.59
C PHE A 232 0.91 -7.92 -1.30
N ASP A 233 1.13 -9.07 -1.94
CA ASP A 233 0.40 -10.30 -1.64
C ASP A 233 0.86 -10.92 -0.32
N GLU A 234 2.18 -10.94 -0.05
CA GLU A 234 2.73 -11.38 1.23
C GLU A 234 2.27 -10.51 2.40
N GLU A 235 2.36 -9.19 2.25
CA GLU A 235 1.87 -8.25 3.26
C GLU A 235 0.37 -8.45 3.51
N ARG A 236 -0.42 -8.65 2.46
CA ARG A 236 -1.87 -8.87 2.63
C ARG A 236 -2.19 -10.22 3.26
N LYS A 237 -1.48 -11.30 2.92
CA LYS A 237 -1.63 -12.59 3.61
C LYS A 237 -1.39 -12.46 5.10
N TYR A 238 -0.34 -11.73 5.48
CA TYR A 238 -0.09 -11.41 6.88
C TYR A 238 -1.28 -10.65 7.48
N LEU A 239 -1.76 -9.58 6.85
CA LEU A 239 -2.89 -8.81 7.39
C LEU A 239 -4.19 -9.62 7.47
N ASP A 240 -4.48 -10.45 6.47
CA ASP A 240 -5.67 -11.30 6.42
C ASP A 240 -5.63 -12.36 7.53
N GLU A 241 -4.45 -12.93 7.82
CA GLU A 241 -4.24 -13.84 8.95
C GLU A 241 -4.63 -13.18 10.28
N TRP A 242 -4.13 -11.98 10.56
CA TRP A 242 -4.45 -11.23 11.79
C TRP A 242 -5.89 -10.71 11.82
N ALA A 243 -6.43 -10.32 10.66
CA ALA A 243 -7.80 -9.83 10.56
C ALA A 243 -8.84 -10.94 10.79
N SER A 244 -8.50 -12.18 10.40
CA SER A 244 -9.36 -13.37 10.56
C SER A 244 -9.45 -13.92 11.98
N LEU A 245 -8.64 -13.40 12.91
CA LEU A 245 -8.65 -13.84 14.31
C LEU A 245 -10.03 -13.55 14.96
N PRO A 246 -10.57 -14.50 15.75
CA PRO A 246 -11.85 -14.34 16.42
C PRO A 246 -11.70 -13.36 17.58
N ILE A 247 -11.96 -12.10 17.30
CA ILE A 247 -11.91 -11.01 18.28
C ILE A 247 -13.32 -10.51 18.46
N GLU A 248 -13.98 -11.09 19.44
CA GLU A 248 -15.15 -10.51 20.10
C GLU A 248 -14.71 -9.33 20.97
#